data_AF-A0AAU4LAR8-F1
#
_entry.id   AF-A0AAU4LAR8-F1
#
_cell.length_a   1.000
_cell.length_b   1.000
_cell.length_c   1.000
_cell.angle_alpha   90.00
_cell.angle_beta   90.00
_cell.angle_gamma   90.00
#
_symmetry.space_group_name_H-M   'P 1'
#
loop_
_entity.id
_entity.type
_entity.pdbx_description
1 polymer ?
#
loop_
_entity_poly.entity_id
_entity_poly.type
_entity_poly.pdbx_seq_one_letter_code
_entity_poly.pdbx_strand_id
1 'polypeptide(L)'
;MSQYTQAPQPGPQQPYGGPGQYATGNPARNGLGTAALVLGIIGTITGFIPFLFWLGCILGLLALILGLLGRGRAKRNEATNRGSATAGAVLGLVAMIVGVGVGVVTVKAVDDAVDEINKVTENTAPKDASPGNKGGAGDKGAGDATAKKGESLAAGDTSIYDDDVKVTVSAAKSFSPGEFAIGHTAGNKAYRVTIVIENGGKKKFDANLVGADARAGKDGVTAEQIFDDKVGSGFSGTILPGRKATVQYAFDAPADAKSLTVEVTPGISYNPSHWELTL
;
A
#
# COMPACT_ATOMS: atom_id res chain seq x y z
N MET A 1 39.98 86.59 -53.26
CA MET A 1 40.41 87.00 -51.92
C MET A 1 39.93 85.93 -50.96
N SER A 2 40.85 85.39 -50.17
CA SER A 2 40.63 84.44 -49.07
C SER A 2 39.43 84.85 -48.22
N GLN A 3 38.69 83.91 -47.62
CA GLN A 3 38.65 83.84 -46.16
C GLN A 3 37.81 82.69 -45.59
N TYR A 4 38.49 81.98 -44.68
CA TYR A 4 38.04 81.25 -43.49
C TYR A 4 37.02 80.10 -43.59
N THR A 5 37.57 78.89 -43.68
CA THR A 5 36.97 77.66 -43.13
C THR A 5 36.83 77.80 -41.60
N GLN A 6 35.60 77.86 -41.11
CA GLN A 6 35.29 77.88 -39.68
C GLN A 6 35.38 76.45 -39.11
N ALA A 7 36.31 76.22 -38.18
CA ALA A 7 36.47 74.94 -37.49
C ALA A 7 35.33 74.70 -36.48
N PRO A 8 34.87 73.45 -36.24
CA PRO A 8 33.79 73.16 -35.31
C PRO A 8 34.24 73.37 -33.86
N GLN A 9 33.40 74.03 -33.06
CA GLN A 9 33.60 74.21 -31.61
C GLN A 9 33.42 72.88 -30.86
N PRO A 10 34.28 72.53 -29.90
CA PRO A 10 34.09 71.37 -29.04
C PRO A 10 32.97 71.63 -28.02
N GLY A 11 31.99 70.72 -27.99
CA GLY A 11 30.87 70.77 -27.04
C GLY A 11 31.29 70.50 -25.59
N PRO A 12 30.45 70.89 -24.60
CA PRO A 12 30.76 70.77 -23.19
C PRO A 12 30.94 69.31 -22.76
N GLN A 13 32.08 69.01 -22.12
CA GLN A 13 32.39 67.69 -21.59
C GLN A 13 31.50 67.37 -20.39
N GLN A 14 30.81 66.24 -20.44
CA GLN A 14 29.99 65.74 -19.33
C GLN A 14 30.89 65.21 -18.20
N PRO A 15 30.54 65.43 -16.91
CA PRO A 15 31.31 64.92 -15.79
C PRO A 15 31.33 63.40 -15.78
N TYR A 16 32.54 62.83 -15.79
CA TYR A 16 32.77 61.40 -15.67
C TYR A 16 32.36 60.94 -14.27
N GLY A 17 31.24 60.21 -14.17
CA GLY A 17 30.75 59.63 -12.94
C GLY A 17 31.73 58.60 -12.39
N GLY A 18 32.26 58.87 -11.18
CA GLY A 18 33.11 57.92 -10.48
C GLY A 18 32.38 56.60 -10.17
N PRO A 19 33.11 55.47 -10.04
CA PRO A 19 32.51 54.18 -9.79
C PRO A 19 31.70 54.21 -8.50
N GLY A 20 30.39 53.95 -8.62
CA GLY A 20 29.50 53.84 -7.48
C GLY A 20 30.02 52.77 -6.53
N GLN A 21 30.27 53.17 -5.28
CA GLN A 21 30.50 52.21 -4.21
C GLN A 21 29.22 51.41 -4.00
N TYR A 22 29.16 50.21 -4.56
CA TYR A 22 28.18 49.23 -4.17
C TYR A 22 28.44 48.91 -2.70
N ALA A 23 27.53 49.35 -1.81
CA ALA A 23 27.52 48.86 -0.45
C ALA A 23 27.29 47.34 -0.52
N THR A 24 28.36 46.56 -0.35
CA THR A 24 28.28 45.10 -0.23
C THR A 24 27.61 44.76 1.09
N GLY A 25 26.27 44.83 1.11
CA GLY A 25 25.48 44.31 2.21
C GLY A 25 25.71 42.80 2.32
N ASN A 26 26.02 42.33 3.52
CA ASN A 26 26.20 40.91 3.79
C ASN A 26 24.95 40.13 3.29
N PRO A 27 25.11 39.01 2.56
CA PRO A 27 23.98 38.32 1.94
C PRO A 27 22.92 37.92 2.97
N ALA A 28 21.64 38.11 2.60
CA ALA A 28 20.51 37.81 3.48
C ALA A 28 20.51 36.34 3.94
N ARG A 29 20.38 36.09 5.25
CA ARG A 29 20.54 34.76 5.86
C ARG A 29 19.26 33.94 5.85
N ASN A 30 18.70 33.72 4.66
CA ASN A 30 17.39 33.11 4.45
C ASN A 30 17.35 31.57 4.63
N GLY A 31 18.50 30.90 4.75
CA GLY A 31 18.59 29.43 4.75
C GLY A 31 17.69 28.73 5.77
N LEU A 32 17.57 29.26 6.99
CA LEU A 32 16.69 28.67 8.03
C LEU A 32 15.22 28.72 7.65
N GLY A 33 14.75 29.83 7.09
CA GLY A 33 13.34 29.99 6.71
C GLY A 33 12.97 29.14 5.49
N THR A 34 13.91 28.89 4.58
CA THR A 34 13.69 27.99 3.44
C THR A 34 13.72 26.53 3.88
N ALA A 35 14.70 26.13 4.70
CA ALA A 35 14.78 24.77 5.24
C ALA A 35 13.54 24.40 6.06
N ALA A 36 13.06 25.32 6.90
CA ALA A 36 11.83 25.12 7.66
C ALA A 36 10.61 24.88 6.76
N LEU A 37 10.51 25.62 5.66
CA LEU A 37 9.41 25.46 4.71
C LEU A 37 9.45 24.09 4.02
N VAL A 38 10.61 23.70 3.50
CA VAL A 38 10.77 22.41 2.80
C VAL A 38 10.51 21.24 3.76
N LEU A 39 11.11 21.26 4.94
CA LEU A 39 10.91 20.20 5.95
C LEU A 39 9.47 20.15 6.45
N GLY A 40 8.79 21.29 6.58
CA GLY A 40 7.38 21.35 6.97
C GLY A 40 6.47 20.71 5.93
N ILE A 41 6.72 20.97 4.63
CA ILE A 41 5.96 20.35 3.53
C ILE A 41 6.20 18.84 3.50
N ILE A 42 7.47 18.41 3.49
CA ILE A 42 7.82 16.99 3.43
C ILE A 42 7.26 16.27 4.66
N GLY A 43 7.44 16.84 5.86
CA GLY A 43 6.93 16.28 7.12
C GLY A 43 5.41 16.16 7.14
N THR A 44 4.68 17.12 6.55
CA THR A 44 3.22 17.03 6.45
C THR A 44 2.79 15.90 5.53
N ILE A 45 3.43 15.76 4.36
CA ILE A 45 3.12 14.72 3.38
C ILE A 45 3.45 13.34 3.95
N THR A 46 4.64 13.16 4.52
CA THR A 46 5.06 11.88 5.11
C THR A 46 4.29 11.54 6.38
N GLY A 47 3.86 12.55 7.15
CA GLY A 47 3.01 12.40 8.33
C GLY A 47 1.63 11.80 8.02
N PHE A 48 1.15 11.92 6.78
CA PHE A 48 -0.12 11.34 6.34
C PHE A 48 -0.03 9.85 5.99
N ILE A 49 1.18 9.32 5.83
CA ILE A 49 1.42 7.93 5.42
C ILE A 49 1.51 7.05 6.68
N PRO A 50 0.64 6.05 6.87
CA PRO A 50 0.57 5.23 8.09
C PRO A 50 1.89 4.55 8.51
N PHE A 51 2.77 4.20 7.56
CA PHE A 51 4.08 3.59 7.87
C PHE A 51 5.19 4.62 8.13
N LEU A 52 5.01 5.87 7.72
CA LEU A 52 6.03 6.92 7.81
C LEU A 52 5.65 8.06 8.76
N PHE A 53 4.55 7.94 9.52
CA PHE A 53 4.05 8.99 10.40
C PHE A 53 5.10 9.46 11.42
N TRP A 54 5.92 8.54 11.94
CA TRP A 54 7.00 8.83 12.90
C TRP A 54 8.09 9.71 12.27
N LEU A 55 8.42 9.49 11.00
CA LEU A 55 9.34 10.32 10.23
C LEU A 55 8.74 11.71 9.98
N GLY A 56 7.45 11.78 9.66
CA GLY A 56 6.71 13.04 9.51
C GLY A 56 6.75 13.90 10.78
N CYS A 57 6.62 13.28 11.96
CA CYS A 57 6.71 13.96 13.25
C CYS A 57 8.11 14.55 13.50
N ILE A 58 9.17 13.78 13.20
CA ILE A 58 10.57 14.25 13.36
C ILE A 58 10.85 15.44 12.43
N LEU A 59 10.45 15.33 11.16
CA LEU A 59 10.61 16.40 10.18
C LEU A 59 9.78 17.64 10.55
N GLY A 60 8.56 17.44 11.07
CA GLY A 60 7.71 18.51 11.57
C GLY A 60 8.34 19.27 12.75
N LEU A 61 8.96 18.55 13.69
CA LEU A 61 9.68 19.16 14.81
C LEU A 61 10.88 19.99 14.34
N LEU A 62 11.68 19.46 13.41
CA LEU A 62 12.80 20.19 12.82
C LEU A 62 12.33 21.44 12.08
N ALA A 63 11.25 21.34 11.31
CA ALA A 63 10.64 22.46 10.61
C ALA A 63 10.16 23.55 11.58
N LEU A 64 9.55 23.16 12.70
CA LEU A 64 9.10 24.06 13.75
C LEU A 64 10.28 24.85 14.36
N ILE A 65 11.34 24.16 14.77
CA ILE A 65 12.52 24.79 15.40
C ILE A 65 13.20 25.74 14.41
N LEU A 66 13.48 25.29 13.19
CA LEU A 66 14.16 26.10 12.18
C LEU A 66 13.31 27.31 11.75
N GLY A 67 11.98 27.15 11.69
CA GLY A 67 11.06 28.22 11.34
C GLY A 67 10.99 29.31 12.41
N LEU A 68 10.98 28.92 13.70
CA LEU A 68 11.04 29.88 14.81
C LEU A 68 12.37 30.64 14.85
N LEU A 69 13.50 29.94 14.65
CA LEU A 69 14.82 30.57 14.57
C LEU A 69 14.95 31.49 13.34
N GLY A 70 14.44 31.07 12.18
CA GLY A 70 14.39 31.88 10.96
C GLY A 70 13.55 33.15 11.11
N ARG A 71 12.40 33.04 11.80
CA ARG A 71 11.56 34.20 12.15
C ARG A 71 12.28 35.16 13.09
N GLY A 72 13.06 34.64 14.04
CA GLY A 72 13.91 35.43 14.93
C GLY A 72 14.97 36.24 14.17
N ARG A 73 15.64 35.63 13.19
CA ARG A 73 16.62 36.33 12.32
C ARG A 73 15.97 37.37 11.43
N ALA A 74 14.78 37.10 10.90
CA ALA A 74 14.05 38.07 10.09
C ALA A 74 13.60 39.29 10.92
N LYS A 75 13.30 39.12 12.21
CA LYS A 75 13.03 40.26 13.11
C LYS A 75 14.25 41.15 13.37
N ARG A 76 15.47 40.62 13.23
CA ARG A 76 16.73 41.34 13.42
C ARG A 76 17.26 41.99 12.15
N ASN A 77 16.48 42.01 11.07
CA ASN A 77 16.89 42.45 9.73
C ASN A 77 18.07 41.64 9.14
N GLU A 78 18.33 40.43 9.66
CA GLU A 78 19.38 39.54 9.15
C GLU A 78 18.89 38.62 8.01
N ALA A 79 17.56 38.51 7.84
CA ALA A 79 16.90 37.69 6.84
C ALA A 79 15.66 38.41 6.30
N THR A 80 15.33 38.19 5.04
CA THR A 80 14.20 38.83 4.36
C THR A 80 12.99 37.91 4.20
N ASN A 81 13.13 36.61 4.50
CA ASN A 81 12.12 35.59 4.25
C ASN A 81 11.23 35.25 5.48
N ARG A 82 10.70 36.27 6.15
CA ARG A 82 9.85 36.08 7.36
C ARG A 82 8.61 35.22 7.10
N GLY A 83 8.03 35.34 5.90
CA GLY A 83 6.85 34.57 5.49
C GLY A 83 7.12 33.08 5.42
N SER A 84 8.19 32.67 4.73
CA SER A 84 8.55 31.25 4.59
C SER A 84 8.94 30.62 5.93
N ALA A 85 9.66 31.36 6.79
CA ALA A 85 10.00 30.88 8.13
C ALA A 85 8.76 30.64 9.00
N THR A 86 7.76 31.52 8.91
CA THR A 86 6.50 31.34 9.65
C THR A 86 5.65 30.21 9.06
N ALA A 87 5.54 30.13 7.74
CA ALA A 87 4.81 29.06 7.07
C ALA A 87 5.42 27.69 7.38
N GLY A 88 6.75 27.56 7.31
CA GLY A 88 7.46 26.33 7.68
C GLY A 88 7.25 25.92 9.14
N ALA A 89 7.24 26.89 10.08
CA ALA A 89 6.94 26.61 11.48
C ALA A 89 5.51 26.08 11.69
N VAL A 90 4.53 26.71 11.05
CA VAL A 90 3.12 26.30 11.14
C VAL A 90 2.93 24.92 10.51
N LEU A 91 3.50 24.66 9.33
CA LEU A 91 3.46 23.35 8.69
C LEU A 91 4.14 22.28 9.54
N GLY A 92 5.25 22.61 10.21
CA GLY A 92 5.90 21.68 11.14
C GLY A 92 5.00 21.28 12.31
N LEU A 93 4.27 22.23 12.89
CA LEU A 93 3.30 21.96 13.95
C LEU A 93 2.13 21.09 13.45
N VAL A 94 1.59 21.41 12.27
CA VAL A 94 0.51 20.64 11.64
C VAL A 94 0.97 19.21 11.34
N ALA A 95 2.18 19.03 10.79
CA ALA A 95 2.77 17.73 10.52
C ALA A 95 2.86 16.86 11.77
N MET A 96 3.23 17.44 12.92
CA MET A 96 3.25 16.71 14.19
C MET A 96 1.84 16.31 14.64
N ILE A 97 0.87 17.22 14.61
CA ILE A 97 -0.51 16.92 15.03
C ILE A 97 -1.12 15.82 14.15
N VAL A 98 -0.95 15.95 12.84
CA VAL A 98 -1.43 14.96 11.86
C VAL A 98 -0.70 13.64 12.03
N GLY A 99 0.63 13.65 12.13
CA GLY A 99 1.41 12.43 12.30
C GLY A 99 1.05 11.68 13.59
N VAL A 100 0.84 12.37 14.71
CA VAL A 100 0.37 11.75 15.95
C VAL A 100 -1.04 11.18 15.77
N GLY A 101 -1.95 11.92 15.13
CA GLY A 101 -3.31 11.43 14.86
C GLY A 101 -3.34 10.17 13.99
N VAL A 102 -2.59 10.17 12.88
CA VAL A 102 -2.43 9.01 12.00
C VAL A 102 -1.78 7.85 12.73
N GLY A 103 -0.75 8.10 13.54
CA GLY A 103 -0.11 7.09 14.37
C GLY A 103 -1.09 6.40 15.34
N VAL A 104 -1.90 7.19 16.06
CA VAL A 104 -2.92 6.64 16.98
C VAL A 104 -3.96 5.78 16.24
N VAL A 105 -4.46 6.26 15.09
CA VAL A 105 -5.41 5.48 14.28
C VAL A 105 -4.78 4.19 13.75
N THR A 106 -3.52 4.26 13.32
CA THR A 106 -2.79 3.10 12.78
C THR A 106 -2.56 2.05 13.86
N VAL A 107 -2.10 2.45 15.06
CA VAL A 107 -1.91 1.53 16.19
C VAL A 107 -3.24 0.90 16.60
N LYS A 108 -4.33 1.67 16.69
CA LYS A 108 -5.65 1.12 17.00
C LYS A 108 -6.15 0.11 15.96
N ALA A 109 -5.96 0.39 14.67
CA ALA A 109 -6.34 -0.54 13.62
C ALA A 109 -5.53 -1.85 13.69
N VAL A 110 -4.26 -1.78 14.11
CA VAL A 110 -3.43 -2.97 14.35
C VAL A 110 -3.89 -3.73 15.59
N ASP A 111 -4.16 -3.04 16.70
CA ASP A 111 -4.65 -3.65 17.94
C ASP A 111 -5.99 -4.37 17.72
N ASP A 112 -6.94 -3.72 17.01
CA ASP A 112 -8.24 -4.32 16.66
C ASP A 112 -8.07 -5.58 15.79
N ALA A 113 -7.16 -5.54 14.80
CA ALA A 113 -6.86 -6.68 13.96
C ALA A 113 -6.19 -7.83 14.73
N VAL A 114 -5.29 -7.52 15.67
CA VAL A 114 -4.63 -8.52 16.52
C VAL A 114 -5.63 -9.15 17.50
N ASP A 115 -6.54 -8.37 18.07
CA ASP A 115 -7.60 -8.89 18.94
C ASP A 115 -8.58 -9.81 18.20
N GLU A 116 -8.89 -9.51 16.94
CA GLU A 116 -9.69 -10.39 16.09
C GLU A 116 -8.97 -11.72 15.82
N ILE A 117 -7.67 -11.67 15.48
CA ILE A 117 -6.84 -12.87 15.29
C ILE A 117 -6.75 -13.69 16.58
N ASN A 118 -6.58 -13.05 17.74
CA ASN A 118 -6.51 -13.74 19.03
C ASN A 118 -7.83 -14.42 19.37
N LYS A 119 -8.99 -13.79 19.10
CA LYS A 119 -10.32 -14.41 19.29
C LYS A 119 -10.54 -15.62 18.39
N VAL A 120 -10.07 -15.57 17.15
CA VAL A 120 -10.14 -16.71 16.23
C VAL A 120 -9.21 -17.84 16.70
N THR A 121 -8.03 -17.49 17.23
CA THR A 121 -7.05 -18.45 17.74
C THR A 121 -7.51 -19.12 19.04
N GLU A 122 -8.10 -18.38 19.99
CA GLU A 122 -8.64 -18.93 21.24
C GLU A 122 -9.84 -19.87 21.01
N ASN A 123 -10.67 -19.58 20.01
CA ASN A 123 -11.78 -20.46 19.62
C ASN A 123 -11.33 -21.70 18.83
N THR A 124 -10.07 -21.76 18.42
CA THR A 124 -9.47 -22.88 17.64
C THR A 124 -8.52 -23.73 18.49
N ALA A 125 -8.36 -23.44 19.79
CA ALA A 125 -7.62 -24.32 20.70
C ALA A 125 -8.32 -25.70 20.81
N PRO A 126 -7.62 -26.84 20.57
CA PRO A 126 -8.25 -28.15 20.62
C PRO A 126 -8.67 -28.47 22.06
N LYS A 127 -9.99 -28.58 22.31
CA LYS A 127 -10.48 -29.37 23.44
C LYS A 127 -10.27 -30.84 23.09
N ASP A 128 -9.56 -31.53 23.98
CA ASP A 128 -9.11 -32.91 23.85
C ASP A 128 -10.15 -33.90 23.28
N ALA A 129 -9.62 -34.86 22.52
CA ALA A 129 -10.35 -35.90 21.81
C ALA A 129 -11.04 -36.92 22.74
N SER A 130 -12.25 -37.35 22.35
CA SER A 130 -12.58 -38.78 22.37
C SER A 130 -13.72 -39.15 21.39
N PRO A 131 -13.74 -40.39 20.87
CA PRO A 131 -14.42 -40.76 19.62
C PRO A 131 -15.79 -41.41 19.84
N GLY A 132 -16.71 -41.22 18.87
CA GLY A 132 -18.06 -41.78 18.96
C GLY A 132 -18.86 -41.83 17.65
N ASN A 133 -18.47 -42.74 16.76
CA ASN A 133 -19.33 -43.68 16.01
C ASN A 133 -20.48 -43.20 15.08
N LYS A 134 -20.30 -43.56 13.79
CA LYS A 134 -21.24 -44.06 12.76
C LYS A 134 -22.48 -43.25 12.34
N GLY A 135 -22.48 -42.97 11.03
CA GLY A 135 -23.44 -43.59 10.10
C GLY A 135 -24.44 -42.64 9.45
N GLY A 136 -24.54 -42.68 8.11
CA GLY A 136 -25.68 -42.11 7.39
C GLY A 136 -25.34 -41.60 6.00
N ALA A 137 -25.79 -42.33 4.98
CA ALA A 137 -25.63 -42.03 3.56
C ALA A 137 -26.58 -40.93 3.06
N GLY A 138 -26.13 -40.21 2.02
CA GLY A 138 -26.97 -39.58 0.98
C GLY A 138 -27.59 -38.22 1.34
N ASP A 139 -27.23 -37.17 0.61
CA ASP A 139 -28.01 -36.71 -0.55
C ASP A 139 -27.31 -35.53 -1.26
N LYS A 140 -27.46 -35.48 -2.58
CA LYS A 140 -27.02 -34.39 -3.43
C LYS A 140 -28.01 -33.22 -3.25
N GLY A 141 -27.59 -32.18 -2.55
CA GLY A 141 -28.26 -30.89 -2.55
C GLY A 141 -27.28 -29.80 -2.93
N ALA A 142 -27.43 -29.23 -4.13
CA ALA A 142 -26.83 -27.96 -4.48
C ALA A 142 -27.48 -26.89 -3.59
N GLY A 143 -26.87 -26.62 -2.44
CA GLY A 143 -27.27 -25.58 -1.50
C GLY A 143 -26.62 -24.27 -1.91
N ASP A 144 -27.46 -23.26 -2.16
CA ASP A 144 -27.09 -21.87 -2.33
C ASP A 144 -26.51 -21.36 -0.99
N ALA A 145 -25.20 -21.56 -0.79
CA ALA A 145 -24.51 -21.11 0.41
C ALA A 145 -24.10 -19.64 0.23
N THR A 146 -24.98 -18.73 0.64
CA THR A 146 -24.58 -17.34 0.90
C THR A 146 -23.79 -17.35 2.21
N ALA A 147 -22.46 -17.36 2.11
CA ALA A 147 -21.59 -17.42 3.28
C ALA A 147 -21.71 -16.16 4.14
N LYS A 148 -21.78 -16.34 5.47
CA LYS A 148 -21.70 -15.24 6.44
C LYS A 148 -20.27 -14.71 6.49
N LYS A 149 -20.17 -13.38 6.56
CA LYS A 149 -18.94 -12.62 6.79
C LYS A 149 -18.24 -13.11 8.07
N GLY A 150 -17.07 -13.75 7.93
CA GLY A 150 -16.18 -14.13 9.04
C GLY A 150 -15.97 -15.63 9.28
N GLU A 151 -16.62 -16.52 8.51
CA GLU A 151 -16.38 -17.98 8.58
C GLU A 151 -15.60 -18.43 7.33
N SER A 152 -14.62 -19.31 7.50
CA SER A 152 -13.87 -19.86 6.36
C SER A 152 -14.74 -20.80 5.52
N LEU A 153 -14.57 -20.74 4.21
CA LEU A 153 -15.37 -21.46 3.22
C LEU A 153 -14.83 -22.88 3.01
N ALA A 154 -15.70 -23.84 2.74
CA ALA A 154 -15.26 -25.18 2.34
C ALA A 154 -14.99 -25.24 0.83
N ALA A 155 -14.28 -26.28 0.41
CA ALA A 155 -14.04 -26.55 -1.01
C ALA A 155 -15.34 -26.59 -1.83
N GLY A 156 -15.44 -25.76 -2.87
CA GLY A 156 -16.61 -25.65 -3.75
C GLY A 156 -17.64 -24.61 -3.30
N ASP A 157 -17.53 -24.07 -2.09
CA ASP A 157 -18.38 -22.97 -1.65
C ASP A 157 -18.07 -21.69 -2.41
N THR A 158 -19.08 -20.83 -2.53
CA THR A 158 -19.01 -19.59 -3.28
C THR A 158 -19.13 -18.38 -2.37
N SER A 159 -18.13 -17.50 -2.43
CA SER A 159 -18.22 -16.16 -1.84
C SER A 159 -18.92 -15.22 -2.81
N ILE A 160 -19.86 -14.42 -2.32
CA ILE A 160 -20.61 -13.43 -3.10
C ILE A 160 -20.30 -12.04 -2.53
N TYR A 161 -19.84 -11.15 -3.41
CA TYR A 161 -19.48 -9.77 -3.07
C TYR A 161 -20.65 -8.80 -3.35
N ASP A 162 -20.56 -7.60 -2.78
CA ASP A 162 -21.64 -6.59 -2.81
C ASP A 162 -22.06 -6.17 -4.23
N ASP A 163 -21.19 -6.35 -5.23
CA ASP A 163 -21.43 -6.02 -6.64
C ASP A 163 -21.83 -7.23 -7.50
N ASP A 164 -22.24 -8.32 -6.86
CA ASP A 164 -22.62 -9.60 -7.46
C ASP A 164 -21.46 -10.35 -8.15
N VAL A 165 -20.20 -9.97 -7.92
CA VAL A 165 -19.06 -10.83 -8.25
C VAL A 165 -19.09 -12.06 -7.35
N LYS A 166 -18.90 -13.24 -7.93
CA LYS A 166 -18.91 -14.51 -7.20
C LYS A 166 -17.59 -15.23 -7.42
N VAL A 167 -17.00 -15.72 -6.33
CA VAL A 167 -15.73 -16.45 -6.35
C VAL A 167 -15.93 -17.84 -5.77
N THR A 168 -15.45 -18.85 -6.47
CA THR A 168 -15.51 -20.26 -6.03
C THR A 168 -14.12 -20.86 -6.12
N VAL A 169 -13.69 -21.57 -5.08
CA VAL A 169 -12.41 -22.30 -5.06
C VAL A 169 -12.68 -23.80 -4.96
N SER A 170 -12.07 -24.58 -5.85
CA SER A 170 -12.20 -26.05 -5.83
C SER A 170 -11.45 -26.69 -4.67
N ALA A 171 -11.73 -27.96 -4.38
CA ALA A 171 -10.86 -28.77 -3.56
C ALA A 171 -9.41 -28.78 -4.10
N ALA A 172 -8.45 -28.87 -3.18
CA ALA A 172 -7.05 -29.07 -3.51
C ALA A 172 -6.84 -30.47 -4.13
N LYS A 173 -6.00 -30.55 -5.15
CA LYS A 173 -5.61 -31.81 -5.79
C LYS A 173 -4.09 -31.86 -5.88
N SER A 174 -3.50 -33.03 -5.65
CA SER A 174 -2.07 -33.21 -5.88
C SER A 174 -1.70 -32.80 -7.30
N PHE A 175 -0.56 -32.13 -7.41
CA PHE A 175 -0.01 -31.61 -8.64
C PHE A 175 1.44 -32.07 -8.76
N SER A 176 1.88 -32.33 -9.98
CA SER A 176 3.28 -32.61 -10.29
C SER A 176 3.79 -31.45 -11.11
N PRO A 177 4.59 -30.54 -10.52
CA PRO A 177 5.14 -29.41 -11.25
C PRO A 177 6.02 -29.89 -12.42
N GLY A 178 6.02 -29.12 -13.50
CA GLY A 178 6.94 -29.35 -14.62
C GLY A 178 8.41 -29.16 -14.22
N GLU A 179 9.33 -29.65 -15.06
CA GLU A 179 10.78 -29.52 -14.85
C GLU A 179 11.25 -28.06 -14.68
N PHE A 180 10.56 -27.13 -15.34
CA PHE A 180 10.85 -25.70 -15.31
C PHE A 180 9.96 -24.92 -14.33
N ALA A 181 9.25 -25.61 -13.44
CA ALA A 181 8.38 -24.95 -12.48
C ALA A 181 9.19 -24.11 -11.48
N ILE A 182 8.67 -22.94 -11.14
CA ILE A 182 9.24 -22.02 -10.14
C ILE A 182 8.33 -22.06 -8.90
N GLY A 183 8.92 -21.90 -7.71
CA GLY A 183 8.18 -21.81 -6.44
C GLY A 183 7.89 -23.17 -5.78
N HIS A 184 8.53 -24.26 -6.22
CA HIS A 184 8.42 -25.57 -5.58
C HIS A 184 9.72 -25.94 -4.86
N THR A 185 9.63 -26.23 -3.57
CA THR A 185 10.78 -26.63 -2.75
C THR A 185 10.95 -28.16 -2.74
N ALA A 186 12.19 -28.63 -2.89
CA ALA A 186 12.48 -30.06 -2.81
C ALA A 186 12.04 -30.65 -1.45
N GLY A 187 11.22 -31.71 -1.50
CA GLY A 187 10.67 -32.36 -0.31
C GLY A 187 9.27 -31.88 0.08
N ASN A 188 8.80 -30.77 -0.47
CA ASN A 188 7.40 -30.33 -0.33
C ASN A 188 6.48 -31.08 -1.30
N LYS A 189 5.18 -30.87 -1.14
CA LYS A 189 4.13 -31.39 -2.03
C LYS A 189 3.43 -30.22 -2.71
N ALA A 190 3.18 -30.36 -4.02
CA ALA A 190 2.44 -29.37 -4.78
C ALA A 190 0.95 -29.73 -4.84
N TYR A 191 0.10 -28.72 -4.66
CA TYR A 191 -1.34 -28.86 -4.73
C TYR A 191 -1.93 -27.80 -5.65
N ARG A 192 -2.75 -28.22 -6.61
CA ARG A 192 -3.49 -27.32 -7.50
C ARG A 192 -4.90 -27.06 -6.99
N VAL A 193 -5.37 -25.85 -7.21
CA VAL A 193 -6.76 -25.42 -7.01
C VAL A 193 -7.26 -24.71 -8.26
N THR A 194 -8.56 -24.83 -8.52
CA THR A 194 -9.22 -24.08 -9.59
C THR A 194 -10.04 -22.98 -8.96
N ILE A 195 -9.80 -21.74 -9.40
CA ILE A 195 -10.56 -20.57 -8.98
C ILE A 195 -11.47 -20.17 -10.13
N VAL A 196 -12.75 -19.97 -9.83
CA VAL A 196 -13.75 -19.50 -10.79
C VAL A 196 -14.26 -18.15 -10.30
N ILE A 197 -14.23 -17.16 -11.19
CA ILE A 197 -14.87 -15.86 -10.95
C ILE A 197 -16.03 -15.71 -11.92
N GLU A 198 -17.23 -15.52 -11.40
CA GLU A 198 -18.44 -15.19 -12.15
C GLU A 198 -18.82 -13.74 -11.89
N ASN A 199 -19.00 -12.96 -12.96
CA ASN A 199 -19.51 -11.61 -12.83
C ASN A 199 -21.05 -11.65 -12.93
N GLY A 200 -21.73 -11.72 -11.78
CA GLY A 200 -23.19 -11.63 -11.70
C GLY A 200 -23.73 -10.20 -11.82
N GLY A 201 -22.83 -9.20 -11.74
CA GLY A 201 -23.18 -7.78 -11.77
C GLY A 201 -23.49 -7.25 -13.17
N LYS A 202 -23.81 -5.96 -13.23
CA LYS A 202 -24.20 -5.27 -14.48
C LYS A 202 -23.03 -4.56 -15.19
N LYS A 203 -21.90 -4.39 -14.51
CA LYS A 203 -20.71 -3.71 -15.03
C LYS A 203 -19.64 -4.74 -15.39
N LYS A 204 -18.70 -4.34 -16.24
CA LYS A 204 -17.49 -5.13 -16.53
C LYS A 204 -16.64 -5.25 -15.25
N PHE A 205 -16.15 -6.45 -14.97
CA PHE A 205 -15.24 -6.72 -13.85
C PHE A 205 -13.80 -6.85 -14.37
N ASP A 206 -12.89 -6.00 -13.88
CA ASP A 206 -11.47 -6.05 -14.22
C ASP A 206 -10.78 -7.11 -13.36
N ALA A 207 -10.24 -8.14 -14.02
CA ALA A 207 -9.65 -9.29 -13.34
C ALA A 207 -8.11 -9.20 -13.23
N ASN A 208 -7.49 -8.10 -13.69
CA ASN A 208 -6.03 -7.95 -13.66
C ASN A 208 -5.45 -7.79 -12.24
N LEU A 209 -6.27 -7.43 -11.27
CA LEU A 209 -5.87 -7.24 -9.86
C LEU A 209 -6.32 -8.38 -8.96
N VAL A 210 -6.79 -9.49 -9.53
CA VAL A 210 -7.19 -10.67 -8.75
C VAL A 210 -5.92 -11.35 -8.21
N GLY A 211 -5.81 -11.42 -6.89
CA GLY A 211 -4.76 -12.15 -6.18
C GLY A 211 -5.29 -13.46 -5.60
N ALA A 212 -4.42 -14.46 -5.52
CA ALA A 212 -4.66 -15.66 -4.74
C ALA A 212 -3.39 -16.10 -4.03
N ASP A 213 -3.48 -16.24 -2.72
CA ASP A 213 -2.39 -16.62 -1.82
C ASP A 213 -2.80 -17.86 -1.03
N ALA A 214 -1.83 -18.58 -0.44
CA ALA A 214 -2.15 -19.75 0.36
C ALA A 214 -1.25 -19.91 1.59
N ARG A 215 -1.79 -20.55 2.62
CA ARG A 215 -1.08 -20.99 3.82
C ARG A 215 -1.35 -22.46 4.08
N ALA A 216 -0.33 -23.21 4.49
CA ALA A 216 -0.39 -24.65 4.68
C ALA A 216 -0.23 -25.04 6.16
N GLY A 217 -1.00 -26.06 6.55
CA GLY A 217 -0.96 -26.66 7.88
C GLY A 217 -1.53 -25.77 8.99
N LYS A 218 -1.50 -26.29 10.22
CA LYS A 218 -2.04 -25.60 11.40
C LYS A 218 -1.24 -24.35 11.79
N ASP A 219 0.04 -24.34 11.47
CA ASP A 219 0.96 -23.26 11.80
C ASP A 219 0.89 -22.11 10.78
N GLY A 220 0.07 -22.24 9.72
CA GLY A 220 -0.17 -21.19 8.74
C GLY A 220 1.07 -20.82 7.92
N VAL A 221 1.95 -21.79 7.64
CA VAL A 221 3.17 -21.58 6.86
C VAL A 221 2.79 -21.09 5.47
N THR A 222 3.42 -20.02 4.98
CA THR A 222 3.19 -19.53 3.61
C THR A 222 3.42 -20.65 2.60
N ALA A 223 2.40 -20.95 1.80
CA ALA A 223 2.47 -21.92 0.71
C ALA A 223 2.76 -21.14 -0.58
N GLU A 224 4.00 -21.25 -1.07
CA GLU A 224 4.48 -20.46 -2.21
C GLU A 224 3.70 -20.83 -3.48
N GLN A 225 3.33 -19.84 -4.28
CA GLN A 225 2.67 -20.10 -5.56
C GLN A 225 3.65 -20.74 -6.55
N ILE A 226 3.22 -21.82 -7.19
CA ILE A 226 3.97 -22.51 -8.22
C ILE A 226 3.57 -21.97 -9.59
N PHE A 227 4.56 -21.65 -10.42
CA PHE A 227 4.40 -21.17 -11.78
C PHE A 227 4.98 -22.16 -12.78
N ASP A 228 4.20 -22.59 -13.77
CA ASP A 228 4.65 -23.40 -14.91
C ASP A 228 3.83 -23.15 -16.19
N ASP A 229 3.86 -24.06 -17.17
CA ASP A 229 3.10 -23.96 -18.42
C ASP A 229 1.58 -24.12 -18.27
N LYS A 230 1.11 -24.67 -17.14
CA LYS A 230 -0.29 -25.03 -16.87
C LYS A 230 -0.91 -24.22 -15.75
N VAL A 231 -0.11 -23.71 -14.81
CA VAL A 231 -0.56 -22.97 -13.62
C VAL A 231 0.25 -21.70 -13.39
N GLY A 232 -0.36 -20.74 -12.69
CA GLY A 232 0.34 -19.54 -12.21
C GLY A 232 0.19 -18.29 -13.08
N SER A 233 -0.43 -18.37 -14.26
CA SER A 233 -0.68 -17.18 -15.09
C SER A 233 -1.67 -16.19 -14.48
N GLY A 234 -2.48 -16.63 -13.51
CA GLY A 234 -3.48 -15.81 -12.85
C GLY A 234 -4.62 -15.38 -13.76
N PHE A 235 -5.50 -14.51 -13.25
CA PHE A 235 -6.54 -13.89 -14.05
C PHE A 235 -5.98 -12.70 -14.85
N SER A 236 -6.56 -12.46 -16.02
CA SER A 236 -6.22 -11.30 -16.85
C SER A 236 -7.44 -10.80 -17.61
N GLY A 237 -7.37 -9.53 -18.02
CA GLY A 237 -8.42 -8.91 -18.83
C GLY A 237 -9.70 -8.63 -18.04
N THR A 238 -10.84 -8.75 -18.70
CA THR A 238 -12.13 -8.30 -18.18
C THR A 238 -13.20 -9.36 -18.32
N ILE A 239 -13.94 -9.61 -17.24
CA ILE A 239 -15.09 -10.52 -17.22
C ILE A 239 -16.36 -9.69 -17.47
N LEU A 240 -17.05 -9.96 -18.58
CA LEU A 240 -18.31 -9.29 -18.90
C LEU A 240 -19.46 -9.77 -17.97
N PRO A 241 -20.51 -8.95 -17.77
CA PRO A 241 -21.73 -9.37 -17.08
C PRO A 241 -22.26 -10.73 -17.54
N GLY A 242 -22.59 -11.60 -16.59
CA GLY A 242 -23.09 -12.96 -16.82
C GLY A 242 -22.03 -13.95 -17.34
N ARG A 243 -20.75 -13.57 -17.39
CA ARG A 243 -19.66 -14.45 -17.83
C ARG A 243 -18.81 -14.93 -16.65
N LYS A 244 -18.08 -16.01 -16.90
CA LYS A 244 -17.13 -16.60 -15.94
C LYS A 244 -15.73 -16.62 -16.53
N ALA A 245 -14.73 -16.48 -15.68
CA ALA A 245 -13.35 -16.84 -15.95
C ALA A 245 -12.92 -17.95 -14.99
N THR A 246 -11.99 -18.79 -15.43
CA THR A 246 -11.50 -19.94 -14.66
C THR A 246 -10.01 -20.06 -14.83
N VAL A 247 -9.29 -20.13 -13.72
CA VAL A 247 -7.82 -20.20 -13.69
C VAL A 247 -7.38 -21.26 -12.68
N GLN A 248 -6.29 -21.96 -13.01
CA GLN A 248 -5.64 -22.89 -12.09
C GLN A 248 -4.43 -22.24 -11.44
N TYR A 249 -4.39 -22.33 -10.12
CA TYR A 249 -3.27 -21.97 -9.28
C TYR A 249 -2.69 -23.26 -8.70
N ALA A 250 -1.40 -23.28 -8.40
CA ALA A 250 -0.81 -24.32 -7.58
C ALA A 250 0.04 -23.70 -6.49
N PHE A 251 0.12 -24.40 -5.36
CA PHE A 251 0.83 -23.96 -4.18
C PHE A 251 1.74 -25.08 -3.66
N ASP A 252 2.89 -24.68 -3.15
CA ASP A 252 3.88 -25.54 -2.52
C ASP A 252 3.63 -25.63 -1.02
N ALA A 253 3.37 -26.84 -0.52
CA ALA A 253 3.04 -27.08 0.88
C ALA A 253 4.04 -28.05 1.53
N PRO A 254 4.41 -27.85 2.80
CA PRO A 254 5.19 -28.82 3.56
C PRO A 254 4.59 -30.24 3.46
N ALA A 255 5.43 -31.27 3.37
CA ALA A 255 4.97 -32.65 3.12
C ALA A 255 4.01 -33.22 4.16
N ASP A 256 4.07 -32.69 5.39
CA ASP A 256 3.25 -33.04 6.54
C ASP A 256 2.00 -32.17 6.70
N ALA A 257 1.83 -31.14 5.86
CA ALA A 257 0.63 -30.31 5.84
C ALA A 257 -0.62 -31.16 5.52
N LYS A 258 -1.67 -30.95 6.32
CA LYS A 258 -2.97 -31.63 6.18
C LYS A 258 -4.08 -30.72 5.69
N SER A 259 -3.81 -29.42 5.64
CA SER A 259 -4.73 -28.38 5.24
C SER A 259 -4.03 -27.30 4.42
N LEU A 260 -4.79 -26.63 3.58
CA LEU A 260 -4.38 -25.47 2.81
C LEU A 260 -5.49 -24.42 2.88
N THR A 261 -5.20 -23.28 3.48
CA THR A 261 -6.06 -22.11 3.45
C THR A 261 -5.75 -21.32 2.19
N VAL A 262 -6.70 -21.23 1.26
CA VAL A 262 -6.56 -20.38 0.06
C VAL A 262 -7.29 -19.07 0.29
N GLU A 263 -6.57 -17.97 0.15
CA GLU A 263 -7.09 -16.61 0.22
C GLU A 263 -7.26 -16.08 -1.21
N VAL A 264 -8.43 -15.52 -1.54
CA VAL A 264 -8.67 -14.89 -2.85
C VAL A 264 -9.14 -13.46 -2.66
N THR A 265 -8.44 -12.54 -3.33
CA THR A 265 -8.73 -11.11 -3.34
C THR A 265 -9.16 -10.70 -4.74
N PRO A 266 -10.44 -10.43 -5.01
CA PRO A 266 -10.90 -10.03 -6.36
C PRO A 266 -10.30 -8.72 -6.87
N GLY A 267 -9.86 -7.83 -5.96
CA GLY A 267 -9.20 -6.58 -6.28
C GLY A 267 -9.02 -5.69 -5.04
N ILE A 268 -8.40 -4.53 -5.22
CA ILE A 268 -8.01 -3.61 -4.12
C ILE A 268 -9.17 -3.07 -3.27
N SER A 269 -10.41 -3.13 -3.78
CA SER A 269 -11.62 -2.65 -3.10
C SER A 269 -12.42 -3.76 -2.41
N TYR A 270 -11.93 -5.00 -2.42
CA TYR A 270 -12.61 -6.16 -1.87
C TYR A 270 -11.89 -6.64 -0.61
N ASN A 271 -12.66 -7.10 0.37
CA ASN A 271 -12.08 -7.90 1.45
C ASN A 271 -11.76 -9.30 0.92
N PRO A 272 -10.65 -9.91 1.32
CA PRO A 272 -10.34 -11.29 0.93
C PRO A 272 -11.40 -12.26 1.46
N SER A 273 -11.60 -13.35 0.74
CA SER A 273 -12.31 -14.53 1.22
C SER A 273 -11.33 -15.69 1.38
N HIS A 274 -11.58 -16.57 2.35
CA HIS A 274 -10.69 -17.67 2.70
C HIS A 274 -11.41 -19.01 2.55
N TRP A 275 -10.75 -19.99 1.93
CA TRP A 275 -11.21 -21.36 1.80
C TRP A 275 -10.28 -22.32 2.53
N GLU A 276 -10.82 -23.11 3.45
CA GLU A 276 -10.09 -24.17 4.15
C GLU A 276 -10.21 -25.49 3.38
N LEU A 277 -9.09 -25.94 2.81
CA LEU A 277 -9.03 -27.14 1.98
C LEU A 277 -8.28 -28.26 2.73
N THR A 278 -8.76 -29.50 2.59
CA THR A 278 -8.03 -30.69 3.07
C THR A 278 -7.03 -31.16 2.01
N LEU A 279 -5.83 -31.59 2.44
CA LEU A 279 -4.72 -32.04 1.59
C LEU A 279 -4.46 -33.55 1.60
#